data_AF-A0A099TAG4-F1
#
_entry.id   AF-A0A099TAG4-F1
#
_cell.length_a   1.000
_cell.length_b   1.000
_cell.length_c   1.000
_cell.angle_alpha   90.00
_cell.angle_beta   90.00
_cell.angle_gamma   90.00
#
_symmetry.space_group_name_H-M   'P 1'
#
loop_
_entity.id
_entity.type
_entity.pdbx_description
1 polymer ?
#
loop_
_entity_poly.entity_id
_entity_poly.type
_entity_poly.pdbx_seq_one_letter_code
_entity_poly.pdbx_strand_id
1 'polypeptide(L)'
;MRGVLLAASLWPGLADALEITAARYSGATQIYGHLVLGKPHNWSTLDVTLSDGRVTSVILSGQVFEDIAPRLADMDGDGNPEILTVEAKPGQGARVAFYGLGPAGQLGLRAATPYIGTNNRWLAPVGVADFDGDGAVEFAYVDRPHLAKTLRVWRWNSAPDGDVRLQELAMVGGLTNHRIGDDWITGGVRDCGDGPEMVLALGNWAGMVAVRFIGGFRLRELGADTSRIAFDRALRCD
;
A
#
# COMPACT_ATOMS: atom_id res chain seq x y z
N MET A 1 1.34 -68.85 -10.86
CA MET A 1 2.29 -67.74 -10.58
C MET A 1 1.48 -66.47 -10.48
N ARG A 2 1.43 -65.84 -9.28
CA ARG A 2 0.65 -64.62 -9.02
C ARG A 2 1.45 -63.41 -9.51
N GLY A 3 0.96 -62.71 -10.52
CA GLY A 3 1.55 -61.46 -11.00
C GLY A 3 1.22 -60.32 -10.04
N VAL A 4 2.26 -59.67 -9.51
CA VAL A 4 2.14 -58.44 -8.74
C VAL A 4 2.24 -57.27 -9.71
N LEU A 5 1.16 -56.51 -9.86
CA LEU A 5 1.15 -55.23 -10.55
C LEU A 5 1.60 -54.16 -9.55
N LEU A 6 2.80 -53.61 -9.71
CA LEU A 6 3.19 -52.37 -9.05
C LEU A 6 2.52 -51.21 -9.79
N ALA A 7 1.50 -50.62 -9.17
CA ALA A 7 1.00 -49.31 -9.57
C ALA A 7 1.99 -48.26 -9.04
N ALA A 8 2.77 -47.66 -9.93
CA ALA A 8 3.55 -46.47 -9.63
C ALA A 8 2.57 -45.28 -9.56
N SER A 9 2.19 -44.90 -8.34
CA SER A 9 1.52 -43.63 -8.07
C SER A 9 2.50 -42.49 -8.32
N LEU A 10 2.43 -41.89 -9.51
CA LEU A 10 3.00 -40.58 -9.79
C LEU A 10 2.19 -39.57 -8.97
N TRP A 11 2.71 -39.16 -7.81
CA TRP A 11 2.24 -37.94 -7.19
C TRP A 11 2.69 -36.77 -8.07
N PRO A 12 1.76 -35.98 -8.65
CA PRO A 12 2.16 -34.72 -9.25
C PRO A 12 2.81 -33.89 -8.15
N GLY A 13 4.08 -33.52 -8.33
CA GLY A 13 4.69 -32.51 -7.49
C GLY A 13 3.83 -31.26 -7.60
N LEU A 14 3.30 -30.79 -6.48
CA LEU A 14 2.73 -29.45 -6.40
C LEU A 14 3.86 -28.50 -6.80
N ALA A 15 3.76 -27.90 -7.99
CA ALA A 15 4.58 -26.76 -8.30
C ALA A 15 4.17 -25.68 -7.31
N ASP A 16 5.11 -25.17 -6.52
CA ASP A 16 4.85 -24.01 -5.67
C ASP A 16 4.32 -22.87 -6.54
N ALA A 17 3.27 -22.21 -6.06
CA ALA A 17 2.74 -21.03 -6.73
C ALA A 17 3.85 -19.96 -6.78
N LEU A 18 3.91 -19.21 -7.88
CA LEU A 18 4.84 -18.08 -7.97
C LEU A 18 4.39 -16.99 -7.02
N GLU A 19 5.34 -16.42 -6.28
CA GLU A 19 5.08 -15.37 -5.30
C GLU A 19 5.73 -14.06 -5.72
N ILE A 20 5.16 -12.93 -5.31
CA ILE A 20 5.78 -11.62 -5.47
C ILE A 20 6.76 -11.41 -4.31
N THR A 21 8.04 -11.17 -4.62
CA THR A 21 9.10 -11.01 -3.61
C THR A 21 9.63 -9.58 -3.51
N ALA A 22 9.53 -8.80 -4.59
CA ALA A 22 9.93 -7.40 -4.58
C ALA A 22 9.20 -6.61 -5.67
N ALA A 23 9.07 -5.30 -5.46
CA ALA A 23 8.58 -4.38 -6.47
C ALA A 23 9.38 -3.07 -6.44
N ARG A 24 9.54 -2.45 -7.61
CA ARG A 24 10.15 -1.12 -7.76
C ARG A 24 9.51 -0.35 -8.89
N TYR A 25 9.57 0.96 -8.82
CA TYR A 25 9.19 1.80 -9.95
C TYR A 25 10.37 2.00 -10.93
N SER A 26 10.05 2.11 -12.22
CA SER A 26 10.99 2.44 -13.29
C SER A 26 10.30 3.24 -14.41
N GLY A 27 11.05 3.63 -15.44
CA GLY A 27 10.50 4.43 -16.55
C GLY A 27 10.08 5.84 -16.11
N ALA A 28 11.06 6.67 -15.70
CA ALA A 28 10.80 8.05 -15.30
C ALA A 28 10.04 8.81 -16.40
N THR A 29 9.02 9.57 -16.01
CA THR A 29 8.12 10.28 -16.94
C THR A 29 7.69 11.63 -16.37
N GLN A 30 7.23 12.52 -17.25
CA GLN A 30 6.80 13.88 -16.90
C GLN A 30 5.39 14.21 -17.41
N ILE A 31 4.60 13.21 -17.81
CA ILE A 31 3.24 13.41 -18.31
C ILE A 31 2.27 13.95 -17.24
N TYR A 32 2.68 13.95 -15.97
CA TYR A 32 1.95 14.49 -14.83
C TYR A 32 2.86 15.46 -14.07
N GLY A 33 2.37 16.66 -13.75
CA GLY A 33 3.20 17.81 -13.38
C GLY A 33 3.10 18.28 -11.92
N HIS A 34 2.65 17.45 -10.99
CA HIS A 34 2.40 17.87 -9.60
C HIS A 34 3.71 18.08 -8.79
N LEU A 35 4.71 17.20 -8.94
CA LEU A 35 6.09 17.37 -8.43
C LEU A 35 6.23 17.66 -6.92
N VAL A 36 5.37 17.09 -6.07
CA VAL A 36 5.42 17.33 -4.61
C VAL A 36 6.49 16.55 -3.84
N LEU A 37 7.06 15.47 -4.40
CA LEU A 37 8.08 14.62 -3.77
C LEU A 37 9.53 15.06 -4.08
N GLY A 38 9.82 16.37 -4.07
CA GLY A 38 11.18 16.93 -4.10
C GLY A 38 11.97 16.87 -5.43
N LYS A 39 11.68 15.91 -6.32
CA LYS A 39 12.28 15.75 -7.67
C LYS A 39 11.23 15.17 -8.64
N PRO A 40 11.47 15.10 -9.96
CA PRO A 40 10.65 14.27 -10.83
C PRO A 40 10.65 12.81 -10.35
N HIS A 41 9.49 12.33 -9.90
CA HIS A 41 9.28 11.04 -9.24
C HIS A 41 8.09 10.29 -9.83
N ASN A 42 7.64 10.71 -11.02
CA ASN A 42 6.56 10.04 -11.71
C ASN A 42 7.16 8.92 -12.54
N TRP A 43 6.56 7.73 -12.42
CA TRP A 43 7.04 6.53 -13.06
C TRP A 43 5.96 5.95 -13.96
N SER A 44 6.34 5.43 -15.12
CA SER A 44 5.42 4.74 -16.02
C SER A 44 5.36 3.24 -15.73
N THR A 45 6.33 2.69 -15.00
CA THR A 45 6.50 1.23 -14.91
C THR A 45 6.59 0.78 -13.46
N LEU A 46 5.90 -0.32 -13.15
CA LEU A 46 6.05 -1.10 -11.93
C LEU A 46 6.73 -2.43 -12.32
N ASP A 47 7.98 -2.60 -11.91
CA ASP A 47 8.73 -3.86 -12.06
C ASP A 47 8.50 -4.73 -10.82
N VAL A 48 8.21 -6.00 -11.04
CA VAL A 48 7.87 -6.98 -9.99
C VAL A 48 8.76 -8.19 -10.14
N THR A 49 9.48 -8.53 -9.07
CA THR A 49 10.34 -9.72 -8.99
C THR A 49 9.54 -10.87 -8.38
N LEU A 50 9.57 -12.02 -9.04
CA LEU A 50 8.90 -13.24 -8.61
C LEU A 50 9.85 -14.15 -7.82
N SER A 51 9.30 -15.13 -7.11
CA SER A 51 10.06 -16.09 -6.29
C SER A 51 11.05 -16.94 -7.10
N ASP A 52 10.84 -17.10 -8.40
CA ASP A 52 11.76 -17.77 -9.33
C ASP A 52 12.84 -16.84 -9.93
N GLY A 53 12.88 -15.58 -9.50
CA GLY A 53 13.82 -14.57 -9.97
C GLY A 53 13.44 -13.89 -11.27
N ARG A 54 12.34 -14.28 -11.94
CA ARG A 54 11.84 -13.54 -13.11
C ARG A 54 11.36 -12.15 -12.68
N VAL A 55 11.52 -11.20 -13.59
CA VAL A 55 10.95 -9.85 -13.47
C VAL A 55 9.86 -9.69 -14.52
N THR A 56 8.68 -9.30 -14.08
CA THR A 56 7.55 -8.89 -14.94
C THR A 56 7.18 -7.45 -14.62
N SER A 57 6.48 -6.78 -15.53
CA SER A 57 6.19 -5.35 -15.37
C SER A 57 4.79 -4.96 -15.79
N VAL A 58 4.23 -3.96 -15.10
CA VAL A 58 3.06 -3.21 -15.55
C VAL A 58 3.53 -1.86 -16.09
N ILE A 59 3.08 -1.49 -17.28
CA ILE A 59 3.39 -0.20 -17.91
C ILE A 59 2.09 0.61 -18.06
N LEU A 60 2.10 1.81 -17.48
CA LEU A 60 1.04 2.80 -17.57
C LEU A 60 1.31 3.76 -18.74
N SER A 61 0.29 3.98 -19.58
CA SER A 61 0.38 4.84 -20.77
C SER A 61 -0.39 6.15 -20.68
N GLY A 62 -1.39 6.23 -19.79
CA GLY A 62 -2.27 7.41 -19.61
C GLY A 62 -2.32 7.94 -18.17
N GLN A 63 -1.54 7.35 -17.27
CA GLN A 63 -1.38 7.73 -15.88
C GLN A 63 0.06 7.40 -15.44
N VAL A 64 0.43 7.83 -14.24
CA VAL A 64 1.75 7.57 -13.66
C VAL A 64 1.60 6.93 -12.30
N PHE A 65 2.62 6.23 -11.83
CA PHE A 65 2.81 6.00 -10.41
C PHE A 65 3.42 7.27 -9.81
N GLU A 66 2.65 7.94 -8.94
CA GLU A 66 3.06 9.14 -8.19
C GLU A 66 3.32 8.72 -6.74
N ASP A 67 4.45 8.04 -6.50
CA ASP A 67 4.83 7.50 -5.18
C ASP A 67 6.36 7.33 -5.10
N ILE A 68 6.89 7.12 -3.90
CA ILE A 68 8.32 6.94 -3.64
C ILE A 68 8.74 5.47 -3.76
N ALA A 69 7.90 4.55 -3.28
CA ALA A 69 8.17 3.11 -3.36
C ALA A 69 6.87 2.30 -3.32
N PRO A 70 6.73 1.22 -4.10
CA PRO A 70 5.64 0.27 -3.93
C PRO A 70 5.76 -0.43 -2.58
N ARG A 71 4.62 -0.82 -1.98
CA ARG A 71 4.59 -1.54 -0.69
C ARG A 71 3.92 -2.90 -0.90
N LEU A 72 4.58 -3.97 -0.48
CA LEU A 72 4.04 -5.32 -0.53
C LEU A 72 3.25 -5.60 0.74
N ALA A 73 2.04 -6.15 0.59
CA ALA A 73 1.24 -6.65 1.70
C ALA A 73 0.28 -7.73 1.20
N ASP A 74 0.14 -8.81 1.96
CA ASP A 74 -0.86 -9.86 1.73
C ASP A 74 -2.25 -9.31 2.10
N MET A 75 -3.04 -8.91 1.10
CA MET A 75 -4.31 -8.21 1.35
C MET A 75 -5.49 -9.19 1.47
N ASP A 76 -5.39 -10.36 0.83
CA ASP A 76 -6.44 -11.37 0.84
C ASP A 76 -6.14 -12.59 1.73
N GLY A 77 -4.93 -12.65 2.32
CA GLY A 77 -4.53 -13.66 3.28
C GLY A 77 -4.10 -14.99 2.63
N ASP A 78 -3.80 -15.00 1.33
CA ASP A 78 -3.41 -16.21 0.60
C ASP A 78 -1.91 -16.54 0.70
N GLY A 79 -1.12 -15.67 1.34
CA GLY A 79 0.33 -15.79 1.50
C GLY A 79 1.15 -15.12 0.38
N ASN A 80 0.53 -14.69 -0.72
CA ASN A 80 1.15 -13.90 -1.77
C ASN A 80 0.82 -12.42 -1.60
N PRO A 81 1.82 -11.52 -1.56
CA PRO A 81 1.51 -10.12 -1.36
C PRO A 81 0.99 -9.44 -2.64
N GLU A 82 -0.05 -8.61 -2.48
CA GLU A 82 -0.35 -7.53 -3.39
C GLU A 82 0.63 -6.36 -3.21
N ILE A 83 0.67 -5.50 -4.22
CA ILE A 83 1.50 -4.32 -4.28
C ILE A 83 0.62 -3.08 -4.23
N LEU A 84 0.64 -2.37 -3.10
CA LEU A 84 0.05 -1.05 -2.94
C LEU A 84 0.89 -0.02 -3.70
N THR A 85 0.20 0.72 -4.58
CA THR A 85 0.75 1.83 -5.37
C THR A 85 -0.17 3.05 -5.29
N VAL A 86 0.36 4.22 -5.64
CA VAL A 86 -0.44 5.43 -5.87
C VAL A 86 -0.34 5.80 -7.35
N GLU A 87 -1.46 5.77 -8.04
CA GLU A 87 -1.56 6.20 -9.43
C GLU A 87 -2.09 7.62 -9.51
N ALA A 88 -1.59 8.43 -10.45
CA ALA A 88 -2.12 9.73 -10.77
C ALA A 88 -2.40 9.89 -12.26
N LYS A 89 -3.60 10.37 -12.58
CA LYS A 89 -4.07 10.50 -13.96
C LYS A 89 -4.44 11.96 -14.30
N PRO A 90 -3.98 12.49 -15.44
CA PRO A 90 -4.44 13.79 -15.94
C PRO A 90 -5.97 13.86 -16.03
N GLY A 91 -6.54 14.94 -15.50
CA GLY A 91 -7.97 15.20 -15.37
C GLY A 91 -8.63 14.53 -14.17
N GLN A 92 -8.01 13.53 -13.54
CA GLN A 92 -8.67 12.70 -12.51
C GLN A 92 -7.97 12.75 -11.14
N GLY A 93 -6.68 13.08 -11.07
CA GLY A 93 -5.94 13.10 -9.80
C GLY A 93 -5.43 11.73 -9.38
N ALA A 94 -5.11 11.57 -8.09
CA ALA A 94 -4.59 10.32 -7.55
C ALA A 94 -5.67 9.31 -7.14
N ARG A 95 -5.28 8.03 -7.09
CA ARG A 95 -5.98 6.91 -6.44
C ARG A 95 -4.97 5.94 -5.84
N VAL A 96 -5.39 5.15 -4.85
CA VAL A 96 -4.64 3.97 -4.43
C VAL A 96 -5.01 2.81 -5.35
N ALA A 97 -4.03 2.05 -5.80
CA ALA A 97 -4.20 0.90 -6.68
C ALA A 97 -3.36 -0.28 -6.20
N PHE A 98 -3.90 -1.48 -6.34
CA PHE A 98 -3.27 -2.72 -5.92
C PHE A 98 -3.04 -3.63 -7.12
N TYR A 99 -1.79 -4.07 -7.28
CA TYR A 99 -1.36 -5.00 -8.31
C TYR A 99 -0.98 -6.33 -7.67
N GLY A 100 -1.29 -7.44 -8.33
CA GLY A 100 -1.03 -8.78 -7.80
C GLY A 100 -1.07 -9.83 -8.90
N LEU A 101 -0.75 -11.07 -8.55
CA LEU A 101 -0.84 -12.18 -9.48
C LEU A 101 -2.29 -12.68 -9.54
N GLY A 102 -2.81 -12.86 -10.75
CA GLY A 102 -4.07 -13.58 -10.95
C GLY A 102 -3.88 -15.10 -10.77
N PRO A 103 -4.98 -15.87 -10.80
CA PRO A 103 -4.93 -17.32 -10.61
C PRO A 103 -4.05 -18.09 -11.62
N ALA A 104 -3.77 -17.51 -12.80
CA ALA A 104 -2.86 -18.10 -13.79
C ALA A 104 -1.44 -17.51 -13.74
N GLY A 105 -1.09 -16.80 -12.66
CA GLY A 105 0.24 -16.21 -12.43
C GLY A 105 0.53 -14.95 -13.23
N GLN A 106 -0.48 -14.32 -13.83
CA GLN A 106 -0.33 -13.08 -14.58
C GLN A 106 -0.42 -11.87 -13.64
N LEU A 107 0.57 -10.96 -13.71
CA LEU A 107 0.52 -9.69 -12.99
C LEU A 107 -0.56 -8.78 -13.57
N GLY A 108 -1.41 -8.20 -12.72
CA GLY A 108 -2.45 -7.27 -13.13
C GLY A 108 -3.03 -6.45 -11.99
N LEU A 109 -3.89 -5.50 -12.33
CA LEU A 109 -4.64 -4.70 -11.36
C LEU A 109 -5.68 -5.60 -10.67
N ARG A 110 -5.66 -5.63 -9.33
CA ARG A 110 -6.60 -6.38 -8.49
C ARG A 110 -7.73 -5.49 -7.98
N ALA A 111 -7.39 -4.30 -7.50
CA ALA A 111 -8.35 -3.34 -6.98
C ALA A 111 -7.81 -1.91 -7.07
N ALA A 112 -8.70 -0.92 -7.04
CA ALA A 112 -8.31 0.47 -6.90
C ALA A 112 -9.43 1.31 -6.26
N THR A 113 -9.05 2.34 -5.51
CA THR A 113 -10.01 3.35 -5.07
C THR A 113 -10.50 4.16 -6.27
N PRO A 114 -11.65 4.86 -6.16
CA PRO A 114 -11.97 5.91 -7.12
C PRO A 114 -10.84 6.95 -7.20
N TYR A 115 -10.68 7.56 -8.37
CA TYR A 115 -9.86 8.76 -8.50
C TYR A 115 -10.46 9.89 -7.66
N ILE A 116 -9.60 10.69 -7.04
CA ILE A 116 -10.00 11.84 -6.21
C ILE A 116 -10.76 12.94 -6.99
N GLY A 117 -10.72 12.90 -8.33
CA GLY A 117 -11.54 13.72 -9.22
C GLY A 117 -10.97 15.10 -9.51
N THR A 118 -9.73 15.39 -9.13
CA THR A 118 -9.09 16.69 -9.41
C THR A 118 -7.58 16.52 -9.57
N ASN A 119 -7.00 17.19 -10.57
CA ASN A 119 -5.56 17.19 -10.81
C ASN A 119 -4.74 17.66 -9.61
N ASN A 120 -3.50 17.18 -9.56
CA ASN A 120 -2.48 17.60 -8.60
C ASN A 120 -2.96 17.46 -7.16
N ARG A 121 -3.66 16.36 -6.90
CA ARG A 121 -4.15 15.93 -5.60
C ARG A 121 -3.58 14.54 -5.36
N TRP A 122 -2.71 14.45 -4.36
CA TRP A 122 -1.95 13.25 -4.06
C TRP A 122 -2.45 12.56 -2.78
N LEU A 123 -2.29 11.24 -2.73
CA LEU A 123 -2.61 10.40 -1.59
C LEU A 123 -1.30 9.84 -1.04
N ALA A 124 -1.05 10.02 0.25
CA ALA A 124 0.18 9.58 0.88
C ALA A 124 -0.06 8.31 1.70
N PRO A 125 0.41 7.14 1.25
CA PRO A 125 0.20 5.89 1.97
C PRO A 125 0.79 5.93 3.37
N VAL A 126 0.04 5.40 4.34
CA VAL A 126 0.50 5.20 5.72
C VAL A 126 0.98 3.76 5.88
N GLY A 127 0.16 2.80 5.45
CA GLY A 127 0.52 1.39 5.48
C GLY A 127 -0.71 0.49 5.45
N VAL A 128 -0.47 -0.79 5.66
CA VAL A 128 -1.44 -1.88 5.60
C VAL A 128 -1.33 -2.69 6.89
N ALA A 129 -2.46 -3.03 7.50
CA ALA A 129 -2.58 -3.98 8.60
C ALA A 129 -4.06 -4.30 8.85
N ASP A 130 -4.34 -5.36 9.61
CA ASP A 130 -5.64 -5.55 10.27
C ASP A 130 -5.76 -4.56 11.44
N PHE A 131 -6.24 -3.35 11.14
CA PHE A 131 -6.23 -2.24 12.08
C PHE A 131 -7.26 -2.41 13.20
N ASP A 132 -8.38 -3.07 12.92
CA ASP A 132 -9.47 -3.25 13.89
C ASP A 132 -9.53 -4.65 14.54
N GLY A 133 -8.69 -5.59 14.09
CA GLY A 133 -8.44 -6.87 14.72
C GLY A 133 -9.47 -7.95 14.38
N ASP A 134 -10.21 -7.79 13.27
CA ASP A 134 -11.25 -8.74 12.85
C ASP A 134 -10.76 -9.79 11.84
N GLY A 135 -9.49 -9.75 11.48
CA GLY A 135 -8.83 -10.64 10.53
C GLY A 135 -8.94 -10.20 9.07
N ALA A 136 -9.72 -9.17 8.75
CA ALA A 136 -9.66 -8.52 7.45
C ALA A 136 -8.51 -7.51 7.40
N VAL A 137 -7.97 -7.28 6.21
CA VAL A 137 -6.84 -6.36 6.03
C VAL A 137 -7.34 -4.98 5.59
N GLU A 138 -6.87 -3.95 6.28
CA GLU A 138 -7.07 -2.57 5.88
C GLU A 138 -5.81 -1.92 5.34
N PHE A 139 -6.01 -0.85 4.59
CA PHE A 139 -4.97 0.09 4.24
C PHE A 139 -5.38 1.51 4.63
N ALA A 140 -4.37 2.31 4.96
CA ALA A 140 -4.56 3.69 5.34
C ALA A 140 -3.70 4.63 4.50
N TYR A 141 -4.25 5.80 4.20
CA TYR A 141 -3.54 6.88 3.52
C TYR A 141 -4.03 8.24 4.00
N VAL A 142 -3.18 9.26 3.85
CA VAL A 142 -3.57 10.66 4.05
C VAL A 142 -4.01 11.25 2.72
N ASP A 143 -5.26 11.69 2.65
CA ASP A 143 -5.81 12.47 1.55
C ASP A 143 -5.20 13.88 1.54
N ARG A 144 -4.50 14.22 0.46
CA ARG A 144 -3.85 15.51 0.20
C ARG A 144 -3.11 16.00 1.44
N PRO A 145 -1.93 15.43 1.78
CA PRO A 145 -1.23 15.70 3.05
C PRO A 145 -0.80 17.16 3.24
N HIS A 146 -0.86 17.99 2.21
CA HIS A 146 -0.59 19.42 2.27
C HIS A 146 -1.85 20.29 2.34
N LEU A 147 -3.03 19.72 2.07
CA LEU A 147 -4.31 20.42 1.97
C LEU A 147 -5.33 19.85 2.95
N ALA A 148 -5.96 18.72 2.61
CA ALA A 148 -7.06 18.16 3.39
C ALA A 148 -6.57 17.57 4.72
N LYS A 149 -5.40 16.91 4.73
CA LYS A 149 -4.79 16.35 5.95
C LYS A 149 -5.76 15.43 6.67
N THR A 150 -6.38 14.54 5.90
CA THR A 150 -7.39 13.60 6.38
C THR A 150 -6.84 12.19 6.25
N LEU A 151 -6.68 11.51 7.38
CA LEU A 151 -6.43 10.08 7.41
C LEU A 151 -7.70 9.35 6.99
N ARG A 152 -7.58 8.41 6.06
CA ARG A 152 -8.66 7.51 5.63
C ARG A 152 -8.22 6.07 5.84
N VAL A 153 -9.13 5.25 6.34
CA VAL A 153 -8.94 3.80 6.50
C VAL A 153 -9.94 3.09 5.60
N TRP A 154 -9.44 2.16 4.81
CA TRP A 154 -10.20 1.39 3.83
C TRP A 154 -9.96 -0.10 4.04
N ARG A 155 -11.01 -0.89 3.88
CA ARG A 155 -10.96 -2.35 3.95
C ARG A 155 -10.84 -2.97 2.57
N TRP A 156 -10.01 -4.00 2.48
CA TRP A 156 -9.99 -4.95 1.38
C TRP A 156 -11.06 -6.03 1.61
N ASN A 157 -12.06 -6.10 0.72
CA ASN A 157 -13.08 -7.14 0.78
C ASN A 157 -12.96 -8.05 -0.44
N SER A 158 -12.46 -9.27 -0.23
CA SER A 158 -12.50 -10.33 -1.23
C SER A 158 -13.93 -10.84 -1.38
N ALA A 159 -14.43 -10.90 -2.61
CA ALA A 159 -15.70 -11.50 -2.96
C ALA A 159 -15.52 -12.99 -3.33
N PRO A 160 -16.54 -13.84 -3.16
CA PRO A 160 -16.43 -15.29 -3.44
C PRO A 160 -16.10 -15.64 -4.90
N ASP A 161 -16.35 -14.73 -5.83
CA ASP A 161 -16.05 -14.85 -7.26
C ASP A 161 -14.60 -14.42 -7.61
N GLY A 162 -13.82 -14.00 -6.62
CA GLY A 162 -12.44 -13.54 -6.78
C GLY A 162 -12.30 -12.05 -7.11
N ASP A 163 -13.41 -11.31 -7.15
CA ASP A 163 -13.40 -9.86 -7.25
C ASP A 163 -13.03 -9.22 -5.91
N VAL A 164 -12.50 -8.00 -5.95
CA VAL A 164 -12.12 -7.24 -4.75
C VAL A 164 -12.89 -5.93 -4.70
N ARG A 165 -13.46 -5.63 -3.54
CA ARG A 165 -14.13 -4.36 -3.25
C ARG A 165 -13.42 -3.60 -2.15
N LEU A 166 -12.94 -2.40 -2.47
CA LEU A 166 -12.38 -1.50 -1.47
C LEU A 166 -13.50 -0.67 -0.85
N GLN A 167 -13.62 -0.70 0.48
CA GLN A 167 -14.63 0.02 1.23
C GLN A 167 -13.99 1.01 2.19
N GLU A 168 -14.34 2.30 2.11
CA GLU A 168 -13.94 3.27 3.14
C GLU A 168 -14.68 2.93 4.45
N LEU A 169 -13.92 2.70 5.52
CA LEU A 169 -14.49 2.42 6.84
C LEU A 169 -14.67 3.72 7.63
N ALA A 170 -13.65 4.58 7.65
CA ALA A 170 -13.66 5.80 8.43
C ALA A 170 -12.64 6.83 7.93
N MET A 171 -12.84 8.09 8.33
CA MET A 171 -11.87 9.16 8.12
C MET A 171 -11.75 10.09 9.34
N VAL A 172 -10.57 10.66 9.56
CA VAL A 172 -10.33 11.68 10.59
C VAL A 172 -9.40 12.78 10.06
N GLY A 173 -9.79 14.03 10.28
CA GLY A 173 -9.04 15.20 9.85
C GLY A 173 -7.90 15.58 10.81
N GLY A 174 -7.03 16.48 10.34
CA GLY A 174 -5.98 17.08 11.17
C GLY A 174 -4.72 16.24 11.30
N LEU A 175 -4.46 15.31 10.37
CA LEU A 175 -3.28 14.44 10.37
C LEU A 175 -2.54 14.49 9.03
N THR A 176 -1.22 14.38 9.06
CA THR A 176 -0.38 14.38 7.87
C THR A 176 0.85 13.50 8.04
N ASN A 177 1.45 13.10 6.92
CA ASN A 177 2.66 12.30 6.83
C ASN A 177 3.66 12.84 5.80
N HIS A 178 3.45 14.05 5.25
CA HIS A 178 4.31 14.54 4.17
C HIS A 178 4.40 16.06 4.10
N ARG A 179 5.62 16.60 3.91
CA ARG A 179 5.87 18.02 3.59
C ARG A 179 6.20 18.17 2.12
N ILE A 180 5.81 19.29 1.52
CA ILE A 180 6.16 19.56 0.12
C ILE A 180 7.69 19.61 0.01
N GLY A 181 8.24 18.85 -0.92
CA GLY A 181 9.68 18.81 -1.18
C GLY A 181 10.42 17.65 -0.52
N ASP A 182 9.82 16.97 0.46
CA ASP A 182 10.39 15.73 1.01
C ASP A 182 10.36 14.65 -0.09
N ASP A 183 11.43 13.86 -0.20
CA ASP A 183 11.48 12.68 -1.07
C ASP A 183 11.22 11.37 -0.29
N TRP A 184 10.60 11.49 0.89
CA TRP A 184 10.14 10.39 1.75
C TRP A 184 8.74 10.66 2.29
N ILE A 185 8.03 9.61 2.69
CA ILE A 185 6.81 9.72 3.51
C ILE A 185 7.19 9.46 4.97
N THR A 186 6.68 10.30 5.86
CA THR A 186 7.00 10.27 7.29
C THR A 186 5.99 9.42 8.07
N GLY A 187 6.46 8.64 9.04
CA GLY A 187 5.60 7.76 9.81
C GLY A 187 5.25 6.48 9.06
N GLY A 188 4.21 5.79 9.51
CA GLY A 188 3.89 4.45 9.02
C GLY A 188 3.08 3.64 10.02
N VAL A 189 3.07 2.32 9.86
CA VAL A 189 2.42 1.39 10.80
C VAL A 189 3.48 0.75 11.70
N ARG A 190 3.17 0.58 12.98
CA ARG A 190 3.96 -0.20 13.93
C ARG A 190 3.05 -1.10 14.76
N ASP A 191 3.61 -2.17 15.30
CA ASP A 191 3.00 -2.97 16.36
C ASP A 191 4.00 -3.13 17.50
N CYS A 192 3.64 -2.63 18.68
CA CYS A 192 4.46 -2.69 19.89
C CYS A 192 4.00 -3.77 20.88
N GLY A 193 3.14 -4.70 20.46
CA GLY A 193 2.61 -5.81 21.26
C GLY A 193 1.11 -5.74 21.56
N ASP A 194 0.48 -4.58 21.36
CA ASP A 194 -0.95 -4.36 21.56
C ASP A 194 -1.73 -4.34 20.22
N GLY A 195 -1.11 -4.77 19.13
CA GLY A 195 -1.63 -4.74 17.76
C GLY A 195 -1.11 -3.54 16.95
N PRO A 196 -1.60 -3.33 15.72
CA PRO A 196 -1.13 -2.27 14.85
C PRO A 196 -1.66 -0.88 15.24
N GLU A 197 -0.80 0.13 15.07
CA GLU A 197 -1.16 1.56 15.09
C GLU A 197 -0.42 2.34 14.02
N MET A 198 -1.03 3.43 13.59
CA MET A 198 -0.46 4.36 12.62
C MET A 198 0.25 5.51 13.32
N VAL A 199 1.52 5.74 13.01
CA VAL A 199 2.29 6.88 13.50
C VAL A 199 2.24 7.99 12.47
N LEU A 200 1.72 9.16 12.86
CA LEU A 200 1.48 10.32 12.00
C LEU A 200 1.88 11.63 12.68
N ALA A 201 2.04 12.70 11.90
CA ALA A 201 2.13 14.05 12.43
C ALA A 201 0.72 14.65 12.59
N LEU A 202 0.56 15.55 13.56
CA LEU A 202 -0.54 16.50 13.55
C LEU A 202 -0.46 17.36 12.27
N GLY A 203 -1.60 17.79 11.75
CA GLY A 203 -1.68 18.50 10.47
C GLY A 203 -0.94 19.85 10.44
N ASN A 204 -0.68 20.44 11.61
CA ASN A 204 0.14 21.64 11.78
C ASN A 204 1.62 21.33 12.09
N TRP A 205 1.99 20.05 12.14
CA TRP A 205 3.30 19.54 12.53
C TRP A 205 3.77 19.93 13.95
N ALA A 206 2.83 20.28 14.84
CA ALA A 206 3.17 20.62 16.23
C ALA A 206 3.48 19.40 17.11
N GLY A 207 3.27 18.19 16.59
CA GLY A 207 3.57 16.96 17.30
C GLY A 207 3.30 15.71 16.48
N MET A 208 3.68 14.58 17.07
CA MET A 208 3.52 13.22 16.57
C MET A 208 2.45 12.50 17.39
N VAL A 209 1.66 11.68 16.72
CA VAL A 209 0.61 10.88 17.33
C VAL A 209 0.68 9.43 16.86
N ALA A 210 0.34 8.51 17.76
CA ALA A 210 -0.09 7.16 17.41
C ALA A 210 -1.62 7.16 17.25
N VAL A 211 -2.10 6.49 16.21
CA VAL A 211 -3.52 6.38 15.88
C VAL A 211 -3.91 4.92 15.85
N ARG A 212 -4.81 4.53 16.75
CA ARG A 212 -5.46 3.23 16.79
C ARG A 212 -6.83 3.33 16.13
N PHE A 213 -7.24 2.29 15.40
CA PHE A 213 -8.57 2.21 14.79
C PHE A 213 -9.27 0.94 15.24
N ILE A 214 -10.00 0.99 16.36
CA ILE A 214 -10.78 -0.14 16.88
C ILE A 214 -12.15 0.40 17.26
N GLY A 215 -13.17 0.11 16.44
CA GLY A 215 -14.50 0.71 16.56
C GLY A 215 -14.51 2.25 16.36
N GLY A 216 -13.41 2.82 15.86
CA GLY A 216 -13.19 4.25 15.69
C GLY A 216 -11.74 4.68 15.97
N PHE A 217 -11.42 5.94 15.66
CA PHE A 217 -10.07 6.48 15.86
C PHE A 217 -9.81 6.88 17.31
N ARG A 218 -8.67 6.44 17.85
CA ARG A 218 -8.10 6.93 19.12
C ARG A 218 -6.69 7.42 18.89
N LEU A 219 -6.46 8.69 19.23
CA LEU A 219 -5.17 9.35 19.06
C LEU A 219 -4.46 9.45 20.41
N ARG A 220 -3.16 9.15 20.42
CA ARG A 220 -2.28 9.32 21.58
C ARG A 220 -1.05 10.11 21.16
N GLU A 221 -0.76 11.19 21.86
CA GLU A 221 0.45 11.97 21.61
C GLU A 221 1.70 11.14 21.95
N LEU A 222 2.70 11.22 21.06
CA LEU A 222 4.01 10.59 21.24
C LEU A 222 5.09 11.62 21.57
N GLY A 223 4.88 12.89 21.21
CA GLY A 223 5.81 13.98 21.51
C GLY A 223 5.76 15.11 20.49
N ALA A 224 6.54 16.17 20.75
CA ALA A 224 6.60 17.36 19.89
C ALA A 224 7.68 17.27 18.79
N ASP A 225 8.66 16.37 18.92
CA ASP A 225 9.70 16.18 17.90
C ASP A 225 9.13 15.48 16.68
N THR A 226 9.04 16.20 15.57
CA THR A 226 8.55 15.70 14.27
C THR A 226 9.66 15.51 13.25
N SER A 227 10.92 15.39 13.70
CA SER A 227 12.05 15.02 12.85
C SER A 227 11.90 13.59 12.32
N ARG A 228 12.49 13.32 11.15
CA ARG A 228 12.50 11.97 10.56
C ARG A 228 13.05 10.92 11.53
N ILE A 229 14.13 11.26 12.25
CA ILE A 229 14.76 10.36 13.23
C ILE A 229 13.80 10.02 14.38
N ALA A 230 13.02 11.00 14.86
CA ALA A 230 12.01 10.75 15.89
C ALA A 230 10.92 9.81 15.40
N PHE A 231 10.44 9.98 14.16
CA PHE A 231 9.49 9.06 13.55
C PHE A 231 10.07 7.65 13.40
N ASP A 232 11.31 7.51 12.96
CA ASP A 232 11.97 6.21 12.82
C ASP A 232 12.09 5.48 14.17
N ARG A 233 12.37 6.21 15.26
CA ARG A 233 12.37 5.66 16.64
C ARG A 233 10.98 5.23 17.07
N ALA A 234 9.99 6.10 16.88
CA ALA A 234 8.61 5.77 17.19
C ALA A 234 8.17 4.50 16.44
N LEU A 235 8.46 4.35 15.15
CA LEU A 235 8.11 3.14 14.41
C LEU A 235 8.75 1.86 14.94
N ARG A 236 9.89 1.95 15.63
CA ARG A 236 10.56 0.81 16.30
C ARG A 236 10.10 0.57 17.74
N CYS A 237 9.17 1.38 18.24
CA CYS A 237 8.73 1.36 19.64
C CYS A 237 9.85 1.76 20.64
N ASP A 238 10.81 2.57 20.18
CA ASP A 238 11.92 3.11 20.97
C ASP A 238 11.56 4.43 21.68
#